data_AF-A0A2M8W780-F1
#
_entry.id   AF-A0A2M8W780-F1
#
_cell.length_a   1.000
_cell.length_b   1.000
_cell.length_c   1.000
_cell.angle_alpha   90.00
_cell.angle_beta   90.00
_cell.angle_gamma   90.00
#
_symmetry.space_group_name_H-M   'P 1'
#
loop_
_entity.id
_entity.type
_entity.pdbx_description
1 polymer ?
#
loop_
_entity_poly.entity_id
_entity_poly.type
_entity_poly.pdbx_seq_one_letter_code
_entity_poly.pdbx_strand_id
1 'polypeptide(L)'
;INGQRVTTTDEHPFMVAGLGWIAARDLRAGDLLVTAADPTTPTATVRLDAVDIERADRAGAGETDSDVTVYNVHVHAHHSYYVLAGDTAVLVHNMGTHGARGLGEIRPTPMHYAKPGTKASRAYEYQRAHTGMFEFKVTGGGESVWADGIDGTTLVDAKYIETPSSSPYTGTAPDFVNASTIDEMRRYGAVIADDATSFESLRIVTNHPAGVEYFRGMLDDLGIPATVVLSP
;
A
#
# COMPACT_ATOMS: atom_id res chain seq x y z
N ILE A 1 22.75 -6.49 6.86
CA ILE A 1 22.09 -5.83 8.02
C ILE A 1 23.05 -5.96 9.18
N ASN A 2 23.76 -4.88 9.56
CA ASN A 2 24.85 -4.93 10.54
C ASN A 2 25.90 -6.02 10.23
N GLY A 3 26.22 -6.22 8.94
CA GLY A 3 27.13 -7.29 8.50
C GLY A 3 26.57 -8.72 8.59
N GLN A 4 25.31 -8.89 9.02
CA GLN A 4 24.59 -10.17 9.04
C GLN A 4 23.62 -10.28 7.85
N ARG A 5 23.28 -11.52 7.48
CA ARG A 5 22.45 -11.84 6.31
C ARG A 5 21.11 -12.46 6.74
N VAL A 6 20.05 -12.04 6.05
CA VAL A 6 18.72 -12.67 6.04
C VAL A 6 18.45 -13.06 4.59
N THR A 7 18.00 -14.29 4.36
CA THR A 7 17.59 -14.80 3.04
C THR A 7 16.08 -15.00 3.04
N THR A 8 15.40 -14.55 1.98
CA THR A 8 13.94 -14.52 1.89
C THR A 8 13.49 -14.52 0.44
N THR A 9 12.21 -14.82 0.17
CA THR A 9 11.63 -14.66 -1.17
C THR A 9 11.51 -13.19 -1.56
N ASP A 10 11.44 -12.93 -2.85
CA ASP A 10 11.52 -11.59 -3.42
C ASP A 10 10.28 -10.74 -3.06
N GLU A 11 9.13 -11.37 -2.81
CA GLU A 11 7.89 -10.69 -2.39
C GLU A 11 7.81 -10.39 -0.89
N HIS A 12 8.67 -10.98 -0.05
CA HIS A 12 8.51 -10.89 1.40
C HIS A 12 8.74 -9.45 1.90
N PRO A 13 7.75 -8.78 2.53
CA PRO A 13 7.90 -7.37 2.87
C PRO A 13 8.67 -7.12 4.18
N PHE A 14 9.50 -6.09 4.19
CA PHE A 14 10.18 -5.53 5.36
C PHE A 14 9.63 -4.14 5.68
N MET A 15 9.48 -3.82 6.97
CA MET A 15 9.06 -2.48 7.38
C MET A 15 10.23 -1.50 7.32
N VAL A 16 10.11 -0.45 6.52
CA VAL A 16 11.10 0.61 6.35
C VAL A 16 10.58 1.91 6.97
N ALA A 17 11.34 2.50 7.88
CA ALA A 17 10.96 3.71 8.60
C ALA A 17 10.72 4.88 7.62
N GLY A 18 9.53 5.47 7.70
CA GLY A 18 9.11 6.56 6.80
C GLY A 18 8.70 6.12 5.39
N LEU A 19 8.83 4.84 5.04
CA LEU A 19 8.49 4.29 3.71
C LEU A 19 7.44 3.17 3.76
N GLY A 20 7.23 2.53 4.91
CA GLY A 20 6.24 1.46 5.08
C GLY A 20 6.78 0.08 4.67
N TRP A 21 5.88 -0.85 4.33
CA TRP A 21 6.24 -2.20 3.91
C TRP A 21 6.82 -2.21 2.49
N ILE A 22 8.04 -2.71 2.33
CA ILE A 22 8.75 -2.81 1.04
C ILE A 22 9.11 -4.28 0.78
N ALA A 23 8.75 -4.80 -0.39
CA ALA A 23 9.13 -6.16 -0.80
C ALA A 23 10.66 -6.31 -0.84
N ALA A 24 11.18 -7.48 -0.47
CA ALA A 24 12.61 -7.74 -0.40
C ALA A 24 13.37 -7.36 -1.68
N ARG A 25 12.77 -7.59 -2.86
CA ARG A 25 13.37 -7.21 -4.17
C ARG A 25 13.50 -5.71 -4.41
N ASP A 26 12.67 -4.92 -3.74
CA ASP A 26 12.57 -3.47 -3.94
C ASP A 26 13.38 -2.69 -2.88
N LEU A 27 13.90 -3.38 -1.85
CA LEU A 27 14.80 -2.82 -0.86
C LEU A 27 16.09 -2.32 -1.49
N ARG A 28 16.66 -1.28 -0.90
CA ARG A 28 17.92 -0.65 -1.34
C ARG A 28 18.88 -0.53 -0.18
N ALA A 29 20.18 -0.68 -0.51
CA ALA A 29 21.24 -0.30 0.41
C ALA A 29 21.01 1.15 0.89
N GLY A 30 20.98 1.34 2.20
CA GLY A 30 20.70 2.62 2.84
C GLY A 30 19.32 2.74 3.48
N ASP A 31 18.35 1.87 3.14
CA ASP A 31 17.02 1.86 3.77
C ASP A 31 17.11 1.66 5.29
N LEU A 32 16.21 2.30 6.05
CA LEU A 32 16.17 2.21 7.51
C LEU A 32 15.11 1.19 7.93
N LEU A 33 15.50 -0.07 8.14
CA LEU A 33 14.58 -1.12 8.55
C LEU A 33 14.16 -0.91 10.01
N VAL A 34 12.86 -1.01 10.29
CA VAL A 34 12.33 -0.94 11.66
C VAL A 34 12.76 -2.18 12.43
N THR A 35 13.33 -1.97 13.61
CA THR A 35 13.75 -3.04 14.51
C THR A 35 12.81 -3.14 15.71
N ALA A 36 12.91 -4.25 16.45
CA ALA A 36 12.18 -4.39 17.70
C ALA A 36 12.48 -3.19 18.62
N ALA A 37 11.41 -2.62 19.19
CA ALA A 37 11.52 -1.54 20.14
C ALA A 37 12.23 -2.05 21.41
N ASP A 38 13.18 -1.26 21.91
CA ASP A 38 13.64 -1.35 23.28
C ASP A 38 12.67 -0.52 24.15
N PRO A 39 12.31 -0.91 25.38
CA PRO A 39 11.58 -0.04 26.32
C PRO A 39 12.10 1.39 26.44
N THR A 40 13.37 1.69 26.09
CA THR A 40 13.90 3.06 26.06
C THR A 40 13.80 3.76 24.70
N THR A 41 13.56 3.04 23.61
CA THR A 41 13.55 3.55 22.24
C THR A 41 12.39 2.91 21.44
N PRO A 42 11.20 3.53 21.43
CA PRO A 42 9.98 2.93 20.89
C PRO A 42 9.98 2.76 19.36
N THR A 43 10.92 3.36 18.64
CA THR A 43 11.15 3.06 17.21
C THR A 43 12.64 3.09 16.93
N ALA A 44 13.27 1.92 17.00
CA ALA A 44 14.65 1.74 16.60
C ALA A 44 14.71 1.33 15.12
N THR A 45 15.79 1.73 14.44
CA THR A 45 16.02 1.39 13.03
C THR A 45 17.44 0.91 12.81
N VAL A 46 17.63 0.02 11.85
CA VAL A 46 18.94 -0.40 11.34
C VAL A 46 19.08 -0.04 9.87
N ARG A 47 20.26 0.45 9.47
CA ARG A 47 20.55 0.70 8.05
C ARG A 47 20.80 -0.62 7.32
N LEU A 48 20.15 -0.81 6.18
CA LEU A 48 20.40 -1.93 5.29
C LEU A 48 21.73 -1.72 4.55
N ASP A 49 22.70 -2.61 4.75
CA ASP A 49 24.04 -2.44 4.16
C ASP A 49 24.07 -2.73 2.65
N ALA A 50 23.40 -3.79 2.23
CA ALA A 50 23.43 -4.31 0.86
C ALA A 50 22.24 -5.23 0.60
N VAL A 51 21.93 -5.43 -0.69
CA VAL A 51 20.93 -6.40 -1.17
C VAL A 51 21.58 -7.23 -2.27
N ASP A 52 21.62 -8.55 -2.07
CA ASP A 52 22.08 -9.53 -3.06
C ASP A 52 20.84 -10.24 -3.63
N ILE A 53 20.66 -10.20 -4.96
CA ILE A 53 19.54 -10.88 -5.63
C ILE A 53 20.08 -12.11 -6.35
N GLU A 54 19.69 -13.29 -5.87
CA GLU A 54 19.95 -14.56 -6.54
C GLU A 54 18.77 -14.88 -7.48
N ARG A 55 19.04 -15.09 -8.77
CA ARG A 55 18.04 -15.54 -9.74
C ARG A 55 18.21 -17.04 -9.95
N ALA A 56 17.14 -17.80 -9.68
CA ALA A 56 17.08 -19.19 -10.12
C ALA A 56 16.87 -19.21 -11.65
N ASP A 57 17.86 -19.70 -12.40
CA ASP A 57 17.82 -19.76 -13.86
C ASP A 57 16.85 -20.86 -14.33
N ARG A 58 15.57 -20.52 -14.48
CA ARG A 58 14.54 -21.43 -14.98
C ARG A 58 14.79 -21.97 -16.40
N ALA A 59 15.73 -21.39 -17.15
CA ALA A 59 16.00 -21.73 -18.55
C ALA A 59 17.11 -22.79 -18.75
N GLY A 60 17.84 -23.17 -17.69
CA GLY A 60 18.89 -24.19 -17.72
C GLY A 60 18.56 -25.46 -16.94
N ALA A 61 17.47 -25.45 -16.18
CA ALA A 61 17.05 -26.56 -15.35
C ALA A 61 16.37 -27.65 -16.20
N GLY A 62 17.12 -28.73 -16.51
CA GLY A 62 16.50 -30.05 -16.48
C GLY A 62 15.78 -30.24 -15.13
N GLU A 63 14.90 -31.23 -15.03
CA GLU A 63 13.93 -31.48 -13.93
C GLU A 63 14.51 -31.64 -12.49
N THR A 64 15.68 -31.10 -12.17
CA THR A 64 16.43 -31.28 -10.92
C THR A 64 17.18 -30.03 -10.43
N ASP A 65 16.77 -28.80 -10.78
CA ASP A 65 17.33 -27.61 -10.11
C ASP A 65 16.48 -27.29 -8.86
N SER A 66 17.15 -27.19 -7.72
CA SER A 66 16.60 -27.43 -6.38
C SER A 66 15.38 -26.57 -6.04
N ASP A 67 14.25 -27.21 -5.73
CA ASP A 67 13.15 -26.56 -5.01
C ASP A 67 13.71 -26.00 -3.69
N VAL A 68 13.90 -24.68 -3.62
CA VAL A 68 14.30 -24.00 -2.38
C VAL A 68 13.11 -24.07 -1.44
N THR A 69 13.17 -25.00 -0.49
CA THR A 69 12.13 -25.12 0.55
C THR A 69 12.21 -23.90 1.45
N VAL A 70 11.16 -23.08 1.43
CA VAL A 70 10.98 -21.94 2.33
C VAL A 70 9.95 -22.29 3.40
N TYR A 71 10.15 -21.77 4.61
CA TYR A 71 9.22 -21.96 5.73
C TYR A 71 8.50 -20.65 5.99
N ASN A 72 7.19 -20.71 6.14
CA ASN A 72 6.38 -19.58 6.59
C ASN A 72 5.66 -19.97 7.89
N VAL A 73 5.42 -18.99 8.76
CA VAL A 73 4.73 -19.15 10.03
C VAL A 73 3.38 -18.46 9.95
N HIS A 74 2.30 -19.01 10.49
CA HIS A 74 1.03 -18.29 10.55
C HIS A 74 0.99 -17.42 11.81
N VAL A 75 0.78 -16.11 11.65
CA VAL A 75 0.67 -15.13 12.75
C VAL A 75 -0.75 -14.59 12.76
N HIS A 76 -1.52 -14.93 13.80
CA HIS A 76 -2.98 -14.79 13.82
C HIS A 76 -3.52 -13.35 13.87
N ALA A 77 -2.77 -12.39 14.45
CA ALA A 77 -3.32 -11.06 14.73
C ALA A 77 -2.72 -9.97 13.83
N HIS A 78 -1.43 -9.69 13.99
CA HIS A 78 -0.80 -8.52 13.34
C HIS A 78 -0.15 -8.85 12.01
N HIS A 79 -0.22 -10.12 11.56
CA HIS A 79 0.42 -10.64 10.35
C HIS A 79 1.86 -10.14 10.17
N SER A 80 2.57 -9.91 11.26
CA SER A 80 3.91 -9.32 11.30
C SER A 80 4.71 -10.02 12.38
N TYR A 81 5.99 -10.25 12.11
CA TYR A 81 6.90 -10.87 13.06
C TYR A 81 8.31 -10.31 12.87
N TYR A 82 9.20 -10.59 13.82
CA TYR A 82 10.61 -10.22 13.70
C TYR A 82 11.43 -11.38 13.16
N VAL A 83 12.27 -11.10 12.17
CA VAL A 83 13.33 -11.99 11.71
C VAL A 83 14.66 -11.48 12.26
N LEU A 84 15.52 -12.40 12.68
CA LEU A 84 16.82 -12.06 13.24
C LEU A 84 17.90 -12.04 12.15
N ALA A 85 18.58 -10.91 11.99
CA ALA A 85 19.86 -10.78 11.31
C ALA A 85 20.98 -10.76 12.37
N GLY A 86 21.49 -11.94 12.74
CA GLY A 86 22.27 -12.08 13.99
C GLY A 86 21.41 -11.73 15.19
N ASP A 87 21.81 -10.73 15.99
CA ASP A 87 21.02 -10.24 17.13
C ASP A 87 20.08 -9.07 16.76
N THR A 88 20.07 -8.64 15.50
CA THR A 88 19.23 -7.53 15.05
C THR A 88 17.87 -8.05 14.60
N ALA A 89 16.82 -7.78 15.38
CA ALA A 89 15.44 -8.13 15.05
C ALA A 89 14.83 -7.10 14.08
N VAL A 90 14.57 -7.48 12.83
CA VAL A 90 13.92 -6.63 11.81
C VAL A 90 12.47 -7.04 11.60
N LEU A 91 11.58 -6.06 11.48
CA LEU A 91 10.14 -6.27 11.35
C LEU A 91 9.77 -6.64 9.91
N VAL A 92 9.13 -7.79 9.74
CA VAL A 92 8.68 -8.33 8.44
C VAL A 92 7.19 -8.64 8.45
N HIS A 93 6.59 -8.68 7.26
CA HIS A 93 5.16 -8.99 7.10
C HIS A 93 4.95 -10.43 6.63
N ASN A 94 4.06 -11.13 7.31
CA ASN A 94 3.55 -12.43 6.94
C ASN A 94 2.43 -12.34 5.89
N MET A 95 2.70 -11.69 4.76
CA MET A 95 1.76 -11.76 3.63
C MET A 95 2.06 -13.06 2.90
N GLY A 96 1.43 -14.14 3.35
CA GLY A 96 1.51 -15.41 2.64
C GLY A 96 0.90 -15.26 1.24
N THR A 97 1.67 -15.58 0.21
CA THR A 97 1.18 -15.83 -1.16
C THR A 97 0.32 -17.11 -1.27
N HIS A 98 -0.16 -17.66 -0.14
CA HIS A 98 -1.10 -18.76 -0.08
C HIS A 98 -2.40 -18.32 0.58
N GLY A 99 -3.22 -17.62 -0.21
CA GLY A 99 -4.55 -17.17 0.19
C GLY A 99 -5.39 -16.55 -0.93
N ALA A 100 -5.04 -16.73 -2.21
CA ALA A 100 -5.84 -16.26 -3.34
C ALA A 100 -7.00 -17.22 -3.68
N ARG A 101 -7.78 -17.61 -2.68
CA ARG A 101 -9.12 -18.17 -2.86
C ARG A 101 -10.03 -17.56 -1.80
N GLY A 102 -10.62 -16.41 -2.13
CA GLY A 102 -11.61 -15.73 -1.30
C GLY A 102 -11.43 -14.21 -1.15
N LEU A 103 -10.32 -13.66 -1.65
CA LEU A 103 -10.13 -12.22 -1.81
C LEU A 103 -10.18 -11.95 -3.31
N GLY A 104 -11.04 -11.05 -3.79
CA GLY A 104 -10.95 -10.55 -5.16
C GLY A 104 -9.50 -10.25 -5.57
N GLU A 105 -9.16 -10.32 -6.85
CA GLU A 105 -7.77 -10.23 -7.31
C GLU A 105 -7.12 -8.88 -6.90
N ILE A 106 -6.38 -8.86 -5.79
CA ILE A 106 -5.60 -7.70 -5.33
C ILE A 106 -4.24 -7.75 -6.01
N ARG A 107 -3.91 -6.72 -6.81
CA ARG A 107 -2.60 -6.60 -7.45
C ARG A 107 -1.88 -5.32 -6.97
N PRO A 108 -0.80 -5.43 -6.18
CA PRO A 108 0.00 -4.27 -5.79
C PRO A 108 0.85 -3.78 -6.97
N THR A 109 0.95 -2.46 -7.11
CA THR A 109 1.79 -1.78 -8.11
C THR A 109 2.51 -0.61 -7.46
N PRO A 110 3.83 -0.45 -7.65
CA PRO A 110 4.54 0.71 -7.13
C PRO A 110 3.94 2.02 -7.65
N MET A 111 3.76 2.99 -6.75
CA MET A 111 3.20 4.29 -7.10
C MET A 111 4.13 5.07 -8.04
N HIS A 112 3.55 5.87 -8.93
CA HIS A 112 4.29 6.54 -9.98
C HIS A 112 5.33 7.55 -9.45
N TYR A 113 6.50 7.59 -10.10
CA TYR A 113 7.48 8.65 -9.89
C TYR A 113 7.21 9.82 -10.83
N ALA A 114 6.96 11.01 -10.28
CA ALA A 114 6.90 12.25 -11.06
C ALA A 114 8.18 13.07 -10.87
N LYS A 115 8.53 13.86 -11.90
CA LYS A 115 9.67 14.77 -11.85
C LYS A 115 9.52 15.74 -10.65
N PRO A 116 10.54 15.90 -9.80
CA PRO A 116 10.49 16.78 -8.64
C PRO A 116 10.11 18.22 -9.00
N GLY A 117 9.37 18.88 -8.10
CA GLY A 117 8.95 20.28 -8.23
C GLY A 117 7.71 20.50 -9.11
N THR A 118 6.99 19.45 -9.50
CA THR A 118 5.76 19.55 -10.29
C THR A 118 4.51 19.38 -9.40
N LYS A 119 3.34 19.83 -9.88
CA LYS A 119 2.05 19.53 -9.21
C LYS A 119 1.85 18.02 -9.03
N ALA A 120 2.20 17.25 -10.05
CA ALA A 120 2.15 15.79 -9.99
C ALA A 120 3.08 15.23 -8.89
N SER A 121 4.31 15.74 -8.75
CA SER A 121 5.21 15.24 -7.69
C SER A 121 4.66 15.51 -6.30
N ARG A 122 4.10 16.70 -6.05
CA ARG A 122 3.47 17.01 -4.76
C ARG A 122 2.23 16.17 -4.48
N ALA A 123 1.42 15.89 -5.50
CA ALA A 123 0.28 14.98 -5.36
C ALA A 123 0.73 13.56 -4.99
N TYR A 124 1.74 13.01 -5.69
CA TYR A 124 2.28 11.68 -5.37
C TYR A 124 3.03 11.65 -4.04
N GLU A 125 3.71 12.74 -3.64
CA GLU A 125 4.31 12.87 -2.31
C GLU A 125 3.25 12.83 -1.22
N TYR A 126 2.15 13.56 -1.43
CA TYR A 126 1.00 13.53 -0.53
C TYR A 126 0.37 12.14 -0.44
N GLN A 127 0.11 11.50 -1.58
CA GLN A 127 -0.45 10.14 -1.64
C GLN A 127 0.47 9.16 -0.88
N ARG A 128 1.76 9.13 -1.18
CA ARG A 128 2.73 8.25 -0.48
C ARG A 128 2.77 8.47 1.02
N ALA A 129 2.69 9.73 1.47
CA ALA A 129 2.72 10.06 2.90
C ALA A 129 1.48 9.53 3.65
N HIS A 130 0.35 9.34 2.96
CA HIS A 130 -0.92 8.98 3.58
C HIS A 130 -1.37 7.53 3.31
N THR A 131 -0.88 6.92 2.23
CA THR A 131 -1.41 5.63 1.75
C THR A 131 -0.32 4.58 1.51
N GLY A 132 0.96 4.98 1.58
CA GLY A 132 2.10 4.10 1.36
C GLY A 132 2.62 4.13 -0.08
N MET A 133 3.53 3.22 -0.41
CA MET A 133 4.29 3.27 -1.68
C MET A 133 3.65 2.49 -2.84
N PHE A 134 2.53 1.82 -2.61
CA PHE A 134 1.87 0.97 -3.59
C PHE A 134 0.43 1.39 -3.79
N GLU A 135 -0.05 1.25 -5.02
CA GLU A 135 -1.46 1.27 -5.38
C GLU A 135 -1.92 -0.18 -5.58
N PHE A 136 -3.18 -0.46 -5.29
CA PHE A 136 -3.75 -1.79 -5.31
C PHE A 136 -4.90 -1.83 -6.31
N LYS A 137 -4.75 -2.61 -7.38
CA LYS A 137 -5.91 -2.93 -8.21
C LYS A 137 -6.77 -3.93 -7.44
N VAL A 138 -8.02 -3.57 -7.16
CA VAL A 138 -9.00 -4.41 -6.49
C VAL A 138 -10.17 -4.65 -7.43
N THR A 139 -10.64 -5.89 -7.49
CA THR A 139 -11.75 -6.32 -8.36
C THR A 139 -12.87 -6.92 -7.52
N GLY A 140 -14.10 -6.48 -7.76
CA GLY A 140 -15.30 -6.90 -7.05
C GLY A 140 -16.55 -6.25 -7.65
N GLY A 141 -17.70 -6.90 -7.57
CA GLY A 141 -18.98 -6.38 -8.05
C GLY A 141 -19.05 -6.23 -9.58
N GLY A 142 -18.19 -6.93 -10.31
CA GLY A 142 -18.00 -6.76 -11.76
C GLY A 142 -17.14 -5.56 -12.16
N GLU A 143 -16.60 -4.83 -11.19
CA GLU A 143 -15.80 -3.62 -11.38
C GLU A 143 -14.34 -3.80 -10.95
N SER A 144 -13.50 -2.85 -11.35
CA SER A 144 -12.13 -2.72 -10.85
C SER A 144 -11.81 -1.30 -10.42
N VAL A 145 -11.13 -1.14 -9.28
CA VAL A 145 -10.66 0.15 -8.78
C VAL A 145 -9.17 0.08 -8.43
N TRP A 146 -8.48 1.22 -8.52
CA TRP A 146 -7.12 1.37 -8.00
C TRP A 146 -7.21 2.12 -6.69
N ALA A 147 -6.92 1.43 -5.59
CA ALA A 147 -6.83 2.02 -4.27
C ALA A 147 -5.41 2.50 -3.99
N ASP A 148 -5.26 3.71 -3.47
CA ASP A 148 -3.95 4.27 -3.12
C ASP A 148 -3.32 3.58 -1.91
N GLY A 149 -4.13 2.92 -1.09
CA GLY A 149 -3.70 2.15 0.06
C GLY A 149 -4.79 1.21 0.58
N ILE A 150 -4.41 0.34 1.51
CA ILE A 150 -5.30 -0.58 2.22
C ILE A 150 -4.98 -0.51 3.71
N ASP A 151 -6.00 -0.31 4.55
CA ASP A 151 -5.93 -0.29 6.01
C ASP A 151 -6.94 -1.31 6.58
N GLY A 152 -6.48 -2.55 6.81
CA GLY A 152 -7.36 -3.66 7.19
C GLY A 152 -8.41 -3.95 6.11
N THR A 153 -9.69 -3.83 6.47
CA THR A 153 -10.84 -3.96 5.56
C THR A 153 -11.23 -2.65 4.88
N THR A 154 -10.42 -1.59 5.02
CA THR A 154 -10.69 -0.26 4.45
C THR A 154 -9.82 0.00 3.22
N LEU A 155 -10.45 0.34 2.09
CA LEU A 155 -9.74 0.90 0.93
C LEU A 155 -9.43 2.37 1.20
N VAL A 156 -8.23 2.83 0.84
CA VAL A 156 -7.79 4.21 1.10
C VAL A 156 -7.44 4.90 -0.21
N ASP A 157 -7.90 6.14 -0.36
CA ASP A 157 -7.65 6.99 -1.54
C ASP A 157 -7.30 8.42 -1.10
N ALA A 158 -6.21 8.96 -1.62
CA ALA A 158 -5.70 10.28 -1.27
C ALA A 158 -5.98 11.29 -2.38
N LYS A 159 -6.75 12.34 -2.04
CA LYS A 159 -7.14 13.39 -2.98
C LYS A 159 -6.49 14.72 -2.59
N TYR A 160 -5.40 15.04 -3.28
CA TYR A 160 -4.61 16.26 -3.05
C TYR A 160 -5.20 17.50 -3.76
N ILE A 161 -5.32 18.59 -3.01
CA ILE A 161 -5.78 19.90 -3.46
C ILE A 161 -4.63 20.89 -3.29
N GLU A 162 -4.01 21.28 -4.40
CA GLU A 162 -3.02 22.37 -4.41
C GLU A 162 -3.70 23.74 -4.40
N THR A 163 -4.63 23.94 -5.33
CA THR A 163 -5.26 25.24 -5.57
C THR A 163 -6.77 25.03 -5.57
N PRO A 164 -7.49 25.41 -4.50
CA PRO A 164 -8.91 25.12 -4.37
C PRO A 164 -9.75 25.65 -5.54
N SER A 165 -9.46 26.83 -6.06
CA SER A 165 -10.23 27.45 -7.16
C SER A 165 -10.13 26.73 -8.50
N SER A 166 -9.15 25.85 -8.68
CA SER A 166 -8.96 25.06 -9.91
C SER A 166 -8.96 23.55 -9.64
N SER A 167 -9.31 23.15 -8.42
CA SER A 167 -9.35 21.76 -8.03
C SER A 167 -10.64 21.10 -8.55
N PRO A 168 -10.57 19.86 -9.06
CA PRO A 168 -11.77 19.09 -9.34
C PRO A 168 -12.49 18.65 -8.05
N TYR A 169 -11.79 18.68 -6.91
CA TYR A 169 -12.26 18.13 -5.64
C TYR A 169 -12.92 19.18 -4.72
N THR A 170 -13.53 20.21 -5.30
CA THR A 170 -14.18 21.31 -4.56
C THR A 170 -15.61 21.55 -5.01
N GLY A 171 -16.18 20.67 -5.84
CA GLY A 171 -17.53 20.81 -6.40
C GLY A 171 -17.68 21.87 -7.49
N THR A 172 -16.59 22.56 -7.85
CA THR A 172 -16.59 23.62 -8.87
C THR A 172 -16.12 23.14 -10.25
N ALA A 173 -15.81 21.85 -10.39
CA ALA A 173 -15.35 21.29 -11.65
C ALA A 173 -16.49 21.22 -12.69
N PRO A 174 -16.18 21.26 -13.99
CA PRO A 174 -17.17 20.98 -15.04
C PRO A 174 -17.82 19.60 -14.86
N ASP A 175 -19.07 19.44 -15.30
CA ASP A 175 -19.86 18.22 -15.12
C ASP A 175 -19.14 16.94 -15.56
N PHE A 176 -18.41 16.98 -16.68
CA PHE A 176 -17.68 15.80 -17.18
C PHE A 176 -16.54 15.37 -16.24
N VAL A 177 -15.91 16.31 -15.53
CA VAL A 177 -14.84 16.02 -14.55
C VAL A 177 -15.47 15.41 -13.30
N ASN A 178 -16.57 16.00 -12.82
CA ASN A 178 -17.32 15.46 -11.70
C ASN A 178 -17.83 14.04 -12.01
N ALA A 179 -18.33 13.80 -13.23
CA ALA A 179 -18.80 12.48 -13.65
C ALA A 179 -17.70 11.42 -13.59
N SER A 180 -16.45 11.77 -13.94
CA SER A 180 -15.32 10.84 -13.82
C SER A 180 -14.99 10.50 -12.37
N THR A 181 -15.07 11.47 -11.45
CA THR A 181 -14.87 11.21 -10.02
C THR A 181 -16.02 10.38 -9.44
N ILE A 182 -17.25 10.65 -9.85
CA ILE A 182 -18.43 9.86 -9.45
C ILE A 182 -18.30 8.42 -9.95
N ASP A 183 -17.84 8.20 -11.18
CA ASP A 183 -17.59 6.86 -11.73
C ASP A 183 -16.54 6.09 -10.91
N GLU A 184 -15.44 6.75 -10.56
CA GLU A 184 -14.42 6.19 -9.67
C GLU A 184 -15.01 5.78 -8.32
N MET A 185 -15.80 6.64 -7.68
CA MET A 185 -16.44 6.33 -6.39
C MET A 185 -17.46 5.18 -6.53
N ARG A 186 -18.20 5.10 -7.64
CA ARG A 186 -19.10 3.96 -7.90
C ARG A 186 -18.35 2.64 -8.00
N ARG A 187 -17.15 2.62 -8.58
CA ARG A 187 -16.31 1.41 -8.64
C ARG A 187 -15.84 0.98 -7.25
N TYR A 188 -15.49 1.93 -6.37
CA TYR A 188 -15.27 1.62 -4.95
C TYR A 188 -16.51 1.02 -4.29
N GLY A 189 -17.69 1.63 -4.49
CA GLY A 189 -18.95 1.13 -3.96
C GLY A 189 -19.28 -0.29 -4.41
N ALA A 190 -19.07 -0.60 -5.70
CA ALA A 190 -19.30 -1.93 -6.25
C ALA A 190 -18.35 -2.99 -5.65
N VAL A 191 -17.08 -2.63 -5.44
CA VAL A 191 -16.11 -3.50 -4.77
C VAL A 191 -16.51 -3.76 -3.32
N ILE A 192 -16.88 -2.72 -2.57
CA ILE A 192 -17.25 -2.82 -1.14
C ILE A 192 -18.57 -3.58 -0.95
N ALA A 193 -19.51 -3.44 -1.88
CA ALA A 193 -20.80 -4.13 -1.82
C ALA A 193 -20.74 -5.61 -2.25
N ASP A 194 -19.61 -6.08 -2.77
CA ASP A 194 -19.43 -7.47 -3.16
C ASP A 194 -18.97 -8.32 -1.97
N ASP A 195 -19.85 -9.21 -1.53
CA ASP A 195 -19.62 -10.18 -0.45
C ASP A 195 -18.42 -11.13 -0.72
N ALA A 196 -17.97 -11.24 -1.97
CA ALA A 196 -16.76 -11.98 -2.32
C ALA A 196 -15.46 -11.20 -2.04
N THR A 197 -15.55 -9.93 -1.67
CA THR A 197 -14.43 -9.14 -1.18
C THR A 197 -14.45 -9.08 0.35
N SER A 198 -13.30 -8.72 0.94
CA SER A 198 -13.21 -8.48 2.39
C SER A 198 -13.17 -6.99 2.73
N PHE A 199 -13.54 -6.12 1.78
CA PHE A 199 -13.51 -4.67 2.00
C PHE A 199 -14.86 -4.18 2.47
N GLU A 200 -14.86 -3.46 3.58
CA GLU A 200 -16.07 -3.02 4.27
C GLU A 200 -16.31 -1.51 4.12
N SER A 201 -15.27 -0.74 3.79
CA SER A 201 -15.40 0.71 3.68
C SER A 201 -14.32 1.38 2.83
N LEU A 202 -14.57 2.64 2.49
CA LEU A 202 -13.64 3.56 1.84
C LEU A 202 -13.20 4.67 2.82
N ARG A 203 -11.92 5.04 2.78
CA ARG A 203 -11.41 6.25 3.43
C ARG A 203 -10.81 7.18 2.38
N ILE A 204 -11.43 8.35 2.21
CA ILE A 204 -10.82 9.45 1.45
C ILE A 204 -9.97 10.30 2.39
N VAL A 205 -8.71 10.54 2.03
CA VAL A 205 -7.80 11.42 2.76
C VAL A 205 -7.51 12.65 1.91
N THR A 206 -7.79 13.85 2.40
CA THR A 206 -7.58 15.09 1.64
C THR A 206 -6.97 16.18 2.52
N ASN A 207 -6.19 17.08 1.92
CA ASN A 207 -5.45 18.13 2.62
C ASN A 207 -6.24 19.45 2.75
N HIS A 208 -7.50 19.50 2.29
CA HIS A 208 -8.25 20.74 2.26
C HIS A 208 -9.73 20.54 2.67
N PRO A 209 -10.31 21.42 3.52
CA PRO A 209 -11.69 21.29 4.01
C PRO A 209 -12.75 21.21 2.91
N ALA A 210 -12.60 21.98 1.82
CA ALA A 210 -13.54 21.90 0.68
C ALA A 210 -13.57 20.51 0.02
N GLY A 211 -12.46 19.77 0.06
CA GLY A 211 -12.43 18.36 -0.37
C GLY A 211 -13.23 17.47 0.57
N VAL A 212 -13.17 17.75 1.88
CA VAL A 212 -13.93 17.00 2.88
C VAL A 212 -15.44 17.13 2.62
N GLU A 213 -15.92 18.35 2.43
CA GLU A 213 -17.34 18.62 2.15
C GLU A 213 -17.78 17.97 0.84
N TYR A 214 -16.98 18.13 -0.22
CA TYR A 214 -17.27 17.57 -1.54
C TYR A 214 -17.39 16.03 -1.53
N PHE A 215 -16.40 15.34 -0.97
CA PHE A 215 -16.42 13.87 -0.95
C PHE A 215 -17.44 13.31 0.03
N ARG A 216 -17.70 13.96 1.18
CA ARG A 216 -18.76 13.50 2.09
C ARG A 216 -20.12 13.51 1.39
N GLY A 217 -20.50 14.65 0.79
CA GLY A 217 -21.76 14.75 0.06
C GLY A 217 -21.86 13.70 -1.05
N MET A 218 -20.79 13.53 -1.84
CA MET A 218 -20.77 12.53 -2.92
C MET A 218 -20.93 11.09 -2.42
N LEU A 219 -20.21 10.71 -1.35
CA LEU A 219 -20.24 9.34 -0.83
C LEU A 219 -21.57 9.03 -0.14
N ASP A 220 -22.15 10.01 0.55
CA ASP A 220 -23.50 9.92 1.14
C ASP A 220 -24.55 9.74 0.04
N ASP A 221 -24.50 10.52 -1.05
CA ASP A 221 -25.42 10.40 -2.19
C ASP A 221 -25.30 9.04 -2.90
N LEU A 222 -24.10 8.46 -2.92
CA LEU A 222 -23.84 7.14 -3.49
C LEU A 222 -24.12 5.98 -2.51
N GLY A 223 -24.39 6.27 -1.23
CA GLY A 223 -24.62 5.27 -0.20
C GLY A 223 -23.42 4.36 0.09
N ILE A 224 -22.20 4.86 -0.10
CA ILE A 224 -20.97 4.09 0.10
C ILE A 224 -20.54 4.18 1.57
N PRO A 225 -20.32 3.05 2.28
CA PRO A 225 -19.76 3.08 3.62
C PRO A 225 -18.36 3.72 3.60
N ALA A 226 -18.26 4.96 4.08
CA ALA A 226 -17.02 5.70 3.94
C ALA A 226 -16.75 6.73 5.04
N THR A 227 -15.47 7.09 5.16
CA THR A 227 -15.00 8.21 5.98
C THR A 227 -14.20 9.18 5.12
N VAL A 228 -14.28 10.47 5.45
CA VAL A 228 -13.45 11.51 4.81
C VAL A 228 -12.65 12.24 5.89
N VAL A 229 -11.32 12.15 5.77
CA VAL A 229 -10.35 12.63 6.75
C VAL A 229 -9.59 13.82 6.19
N LEU A 230 -9.54 14.90 6.96
CA LEU A 230 -8.67 16.04 6.69
C LEU A 230 -7.27 15.74 7.23
N SER A 231 -6.27 15.73 6.36
CA SER A 231 -4.85 15.53 6.71
C SER A 231 -3.99 16.50 5.90
N PRO A 232 -3.62 17.66 6.46
CA PRO A 232 -2.93 18.73 5.73
C PRO A 232 -1.45 18.45 5.42
#